data_AF-A0A7W3U1M0-F1
#
_entry.id   AF-A0A7W3U1M0-F1
#
_cell.length_a   1.000
_cell.length_b   1.000
_cell.length_c   1.000
_cell.angle_alpha   90.00
_cell.angle_beta   90.00
_cell.angle_gamma   90.00
#
_symmetry.space_group_name_H-M   'P 1'
#
loop_
_entity.id
_entity.type
_entity.pdbx_description
1 polymer ?
#
loop_
_entity_poly.entity_id
_entity_poly.type
_entity_poly.pdbx_seq_one_letter_code
_entity_poly.pdbx_strand_id
1 'polypeptide(L)'
;MSKLQNPRLGPLPYLIFSSRWLQLPLYLGLIVAQCVYVFLFMKELVHLIHDANTLSEQGIMLIVLGLIDVVMISNLLVMVIVGGYETFVSRLNLQGHPDQPEWLSHVNASVLKVKLAMAIIGISSIHLLKTFIEAGTMDAGLPLCGTTDAVLAAKAAAELAAGNAAMLATKTCTTTTTTGVIWQTVIHGAFILSAIGIAYTDRLMNTATAKAHKPAH
;
A
#
# COMPACT_ATOMS: atom_id res chain seq x y z
N MET A 1 21.98 -16.86 -50.25
CA MET A 1 21.23 -17.38 -49.09
C MET A 1 22.22 -17.70 -47.98
N SER A 2 22.44 -16.76 -47.05
CA SER A 2 23.22 -17.01 -45.84
C SER A 2 22.41 -17.95 -44.94
N LYS A 3 22.96 -19.12 -44.60
CA LYS A 3 22.36 -20.02 -43.62
C LYS A 3 22.35 -19.30 -42.28
N LEU A 4 21.17 -18.96 -41.77
CA LEU A 4 20.99 -18.49 -40.40
C LEU A 4 21.42 -19.62 -39.46
N GLN A 5 22.68 -19.58 -39.02
CA GLN A 5 23.16 -20.44 -37.95
C GLN A 5 22.42 -20.00 -36.68
N ASN A 6 21.54 -20.85 -36.17
CA ASN A 6 20.86 -20.63 -34.90
C ASN A 6 21.85 -21.06 -33.80
N PRO A 7 22.55 -20.14 -33.10
CA PRO A 7 23.51 -20.55 -32.09
C PRO A 7 22.73 -21.20 -30.95
N ARG A 8 22.89 -22.51 -30.77
CA ARG A 8 22.30 -23.21 -29.63
C ARG A 8 22.93 -22.63 -28.36
N LEU A 9 22.12 -21.95 -27.57
CA LEU A 9 22.54 -21.42 -26.27
C LEU A 9 23.00 -22.57 -25.38
N GLY A 10 24.13 -22.41 -24.69
CA GLY A 10 24.59 -23.38 -23.70
C GLY A 10 23.57 -23.57 -22.56
N PRO A 11 23.68 -24.65 -21.77
CA PRO A 11 22.72 -24.98 -20.71
C PRO A 11 22.60 -23.91 -19.62
N LEU A 12 23.70 -23.21 -19.28
CA LEU A 12 23.72 -22.10 -18.30
C LEU A 12 22.96 -20.86 -18.80
N PRO A 13 23.24 -20.32 -20.01
CA PRO A 13 22.43 -19.25 -20.60
C PRO A 13 20.94 -19.63 -20.72
N TYR A 14 20.62 -20.86 -21.13
CA TYR A 14 19.23 -21.32 -21.23
C TYR A 14 18.51 -21.30 -19.88
N LEU A 15 19.15 -21.79 -18.80
CA LEU A 15 18.61 -21.72 -17.44
C LEU A 15 18.38 -20.28 -16.99
N ILE A 16 19.37 -19.40 -17.17
CA ILE A 16 19.27 -17.97 -16.79
C ILE A 16 18.12 -17.29 -17.55
N PHE A 17 17.99 -17.53 -18.87
CA PHE A 17 16.89 -16.97 -19.66
C PHE A 17 15.52 -17.53 -19.28
N SER A 18 15.44 -18.83 -18.95
CA SER A 18 14.19 -19.48 -18.54
C SER A 18 13.70 -19.03 -17.16
N SER A 19 14.59 -18.52 -16.29
CA SER A 19 14.23 -18.02 -14.95
C SER A 19 13.17 -16.91 -14.96
N ARG A 20 13.03 -16.18 -16.08
CA ARG A 20 12.00 -15.15 -16.28
C ARG A 20 10.58 -15.72 -16.19
N TRP A 21 10.38 -16.97 -16.61
CA TRP A 21 9.07 -17.63 -16.53
C TRP A 21 8.66 -17.98 -15.09
N LEU A 22 9.61 -18.05 -14.16
CA LEU A 22 9.31 -18.25 -12.74
C LEU A 22 8.60 -17.03 -12.11
N GLN A 23 8.73 -15.84 -12.71
CA GLN A 23 8.06 -14.64 -12.23
C GLN A 23 6.59 -14.58 -12.65
N LEU A 24 6.21 -15.23 -13.75
CA LEU A 24 4.82 -15.30 -14.24
C LEU A 24 3.83 -15.80 -13.17
N PRO A 25 4.04 -16.96 -12.50
CA PRO A 25 3.12 -17.44 -11.47
C PRO A 25 3.06 -16.50 -10.24
N LEU A 26 4.14 -15.77 -9.94
CA LEU A 26 4.11 -14.78 -8.86
C LEU A 26 3.20 -13.61 -9.21
N TYR A 27 3.29 -13.08 -10.44
CA TYR A 27 2.38 -12.02 -10.90
C TYR A 27 0.93 -12.51 -10.96
N LEU A 28 0.68 -13.76 -11.37
CA LEU A 28 -0.64 -14.36 -11.31
C LEU A 28 -1.17 -14.43 -9.87
N GLY A 29 -0.32 -14.82 -8.91
CA GLY A 29 -0.66 -14.80 -7.48
C GLY A 29 -1.01 -13.40 -6.98
N LEU A 30 -0.27 -12.37 -7.40
CA LEU A 30 -0.58 -10.97 -7.07
C LEU A 30 -1.92 -10.51 -7.67
N ILE A 31 -2.28 -10.97 -8.87
CA ILE A 31 -3.61 -10.70 -9.46
C ILE A 31 -4.73 -11.35 -8.62
N VAL A 32 -4.53 -12.60 -8.19
CA VAL A 32 -5.50 -13.26 -7.30
C VAL A 32 -5.64 -12.50 -5.97
N ALA A 33 -4.53 -12.07 -5.37
CA ALA A 33 -4.55 -11.24 -4.17
C ALA A 33 -5.30 -9.92 -4.42
N GLN A 34 -5.09 -9.29 -5.57
CA GLN A 34 -5.83 -8.09 -5.99
C GLN A 34 -7.34 -8.34 -6.07
N CYS A 35 -7.79 -9.49 -6.60
CA CYS A 35 -9.20 -9.87 -6.60
C CYS A 35 -9.78 -10.04 -5.18
N VAL A 36 -9.00 -10.60 -4.25
CA VAL A 36 -9.41 -10.72 -2.83
C VAL A 36 -9.57 -9.33 -2.20
N TYR A 37 -8.67 -8.39 -2.48
CA TYR A 37 -8.81 -7.00 -1.99
C TYR A 37 -10.05 -6.30 -2.56
N VAL A 38 -10.37 -6.52 -3.84
CA VAL A 38 -11.62 -5.99 -4.43
C VAL A 38 -12.85 -6.57 -3.73
N PHE A 39 -12.85 -7.87 -3.42
CA PHE A 39 -13.94 -8.48 -2.66
C PHE A 39 -14.06 -7.88 -1.25
N LEU A 40 -12.94 -7.70 -0.54
CA LEU A 40 -12.91 -7.06 0.78
C LEU A 40 -13.47 -5.63 0.72
N PHE A 41 -13.07 -4.84 -0.28
CA PHE A 41 -13.58 -3.49 -0.51
C PHE A 41 -15.10 -3.51 -0.68
N MET A 42 -15.65 -4.41 -1.48
CA MET A 42 -17.10 -4.51 -1.67
C MET A 42 -17.82 -4.88 -0.38
N LYS A 43 -17.26 -5.77 0.44
CA LYS A 43 -17.83 -6.12 1.75
C LYS A 43 -17.87 -4.92 2.69
N GLU A 44 -16.76 -4.20 2.83
CA GLU A 44 -16.66 -3.01 3.69
C GLU A 44 -17.55 -1.86 3.18
N LEU A 45 -17.68 -1.71 1.86
CA LEU A 45 -18.58 -0.73 1.26
C LEU A 45 -20.05 -1.05 1.56
N VAL A 46 -20.45 -2.32 1.43
CA VAL A 46 -21.82 -2.74 1.77
C VAL A 46 -22.09 -2.53 3.27
N HIS A 47 -21.12 -2.84 4.13
CA HIS A 47 -21.21 -2.58 5.57
C HIS A 47 -21.40 -1.09 5.87
N LEU A 48 -20.63 -0.22 5.21
CA LEU A 48 -20.77 1.23 5.32
C LEU A 48 -22.17 1.70 4.91
N ILE A 49 -22.66 1.26 3.75
CA ILE A 49 -23.95 1.70 3.21
C ILE A 49 -25.11 1.25 4.11
N HIS A 50 -25.08 0.01 4.57
CA HIS A 50 -26.17 -0.56 5.37
C HIS A 50 -26.21 0.03 6.78
N ASP A 51 -25.03 0.25 7.40
CA ASP A 51 -24.95 0.65 8.79
C ASP A 51 -24.78 2.18 8.98
N ALA A 52 -24.69 2.95 7.89
CA ALA A 52 -24.49 4.41 7.88
C ALA A 52 -25.45 5.18 8.81
N ASN A 53 -26.72 4.77 8.89
CA ASN A 53 -27.73 5.44 9.73
C ASN A 53 -27.56 5.15 11.23
N THR A 54 -26.75 4.15 11.58
CA THR A 54 -26.52 3.70 12.96
C THR A 54 -25.12 4.03 13.47
N LEU A 55 -24.19 4.30 12.56
CA LEU A 55 -22.81 4.64 12.87
C LEU A 55 -22.68 6.10 13.28
N SER A 56 -21.80 6.37 14.26
CA SER A 56 -21.39 7.73 14.58
C SER A 56 -20.53 8.33 13.46
N GLU A 57 -20.39 9.66 13.42
CA GLU A 57 -19.51 10.37 12.48
C GLU A 57 -18.07 9.80 12.50
N GLN A 58 -17.56 9.48 13.70
CA GLN A 58 -16.26 8.85 13.87
C GLN A 58 -16.21 7.43 13.28
N GLY A 59 -17.27 6.63 13.46
CA GLY A 59 -17.36 5.28 12.88
C GLY A 59 -17.35 5.30 11.36
N ILE A 60 -18.12 6.21 10.75
CA ILE A 60 -18.15 6.41 9.29
C ILE A 60 -16.75 6.80 8.79
N MET A 61 -16.10 7.77 9.44
CA MET A 61 -14.74 8.20 9.08
C MET A 61 -13.73 7.03 9.13
N LEU A 62 -13.79 6.17 10.15
CA LEU A 62 -12.87 5.02 10.28
C LEU A 62 -13.08 3.98 9.18
N ILE A 63 -14.33 3.68 8.81
CA ILE A 63 -14.63 2.74 7.72
C ILE A 63 -14.15 3.32 6.38
N VAL A 64 -14.42 4.61 6.12
CA VAL A 64 -13.93 5.30 4.92
C VAL A 64 -12.41 5.27 4.86
N LEU A 65 -11.72 5.51 5.98
CA LEU A 65 -10.27 5.48 6.04
C LEU A 65 -9.70 4.09 5.72
N GLY A 66 -10.39 3.02 6.14
CA GLY A 66 -10.06 1.65 5.75
C GLY A 66 -10.31 1.36 4.26
N LEU A 67 -11.41 1.87 3.70
CA LEU A 67 -11.70 1.75 2.26
C LEU A 67 -10.64 2.45 1.41
N ILE A 68 -10.19 3.64 1.81
CA ILE A 68 -9.11 4.38 1.13
C ILE A 68 -7.82 3.56 1.14
N ASP A 69 -7.50 2.91 2.27
CA ASP A 69 -6.30 2.10 2.39
C ASP A 69 -6.27 0.91 1.41
N VAL A 70 -7.37 0.16 1.33
CA VAL A 70 -7.49 -0.96 0.38
C VAL A 70 -7.31 -0.51 -1.07
N VAL A 71 -7.87 0.65 -1.45
CA VAL A 71 -7.71 1.23 -2.80
C VAL A 71 -6.26 1.62 -3.08
N MET A 72 -5.59 2.18 -2.09
CA MET A 72 -4.22 2.64 -2.25
C MET A 72 -3.22 1.49 -2.37
N ILE A 73 -3.40 0.42 -1.57
CA ILE A 73 -2.64 -0.83 -1.70
C ILE A 73 -2.90 -1.45 -3.08
N SER A 74 -4.15 -1.43 -3.54
CA SER A 74 -4.54 -1.93 -4.87
C SER A 74 -3.82 -1.20 -6.01
N ASN A 75 -3.73 0.13 -5.93
CA ASN A 75 -3.04 0.93 -6.94
C ASN A 75 -1.53 0.64 -6.98
N LEU A 76 -0.91 0.41 -5.82
CA LEU A 76 0.49 -0.05 -5.75
C LEU A 76 0.67 -1.44 -6.36
N LEU A 77 -0.22 -2.37 -6.05
CA LEU A 77 -0.15 -3.74 -6.59
C LEU A 77 -0.23 -3.74 -8.11
N VAL A 78 -1.15 -2.99 -8.70
CA VAL A 78 -1.26 -2.86 -10.17
C VAL A 78 0.04 -2.31 -10.77
N MET A 79 0.61 -1.27 -10.15
CA MET A 79 1.88 -0.68 -10.58
C MET A 79 3.03 -1.69 -10.52
N VAL A 80 3.11 -2.51 -9.46
CA VAL A 80 4.13 -3.56 -9.30
C VAL A 80 3.93 -4.70 -10.30
N ILE A 81 2.70 -5.15 -10.51
CA ILE A 81 2.38 -6.25 -11.42
C ILE A 81 2.74 -5.85 -12.86
N VAL A 82 2.23 -4.72 -13.34
CA VAL A 82 2.43 -4.32 -14.75
C VAL A 82 3.88 -3.88 -14.98
N GLY A 83 4.44 -3.04 -14.12
CA GLY A 83 5.83 -2.59 -14.26
C GLY A 83 6.85 -3.73 -14.11
N GLY A 84 6.61 -4.66 -13.18
CA GLY A 84 7.43 -5.86 -13.00
C GLY A 84 7.33 -6.81 -14.19
N TYR A 85 6.13 -7.05 -14.70
CA TYR A 85 5.91 -7.90 -15.88
C TYR A 85 6.60 -7.32 -17.13
N GLU A 86 6.42 -6.02 -17.38
CA GLU A 86 7.05 -5.33 -18.51
C GLU A 86 8.59 -5.38 -18.44
N THR A 87 9.15 -5.12 -17.24
CA THR A 87 10.59 -5.06 -17.02
C THR A 87 11.25 -6.43 -17.12
N PHE A 88 10.66 -7.45 -16.49
CA PHE A 88 11.35 -8.73 -16.27
C PHE A 88 10.81 -9.90 -17.08
N VAL A 89 9.57 -9.90 -17.57
CA VAL A 89 9.01 -11.04 -18.32
C VAL A 89 8.93 -10.73 -19.82
N SER A 90 8.13 -9.74 -20.21
CA SER A 90 7.88 -9.42 -21.61
C SER A 90 7.52 -7.95 -21.78
N ARG A 91 8.11 -7.29 -22.78
CA ARG A 91 7.68 -5.93 -23.14
C ARG A 91 6.27 -5.98 -23.70
N LEU A 92 5.38 -5.16 -23.15
CA LEU A 92 4.01 -5.01 -23.65
C LEU A 92 4.02 -4.08 -24.86
N ASN A 93 3.96 -4.64 -26.08
CA ASN A 93 4.05 -3.84 -27.31
C ASN A 93 2.70 -3.23 -27.70
N LEU A 94 2.19 -2.31 -26.87
CA LEU A 94 0.84 -1.70 -26.97
C LEU A 94 0.79 -0.39 -27.78
N GLN A 95 1.76 -0.15 -28.67
CA GLN A 95 1.90 1.11 -29.40
C GLN A 95 0.66 1.40 -30.26
N GLY A 96 -0.09 2.45 -29.91
CA GLY A 96 -1.26 2.92 -30.68
C GLY A 96 -2.60 2.30 -30.30
N HIS A 97 -2.69 1.58 -29.18
CA HIS A 97 -3.97 1.07 -28.67
C HIS A 97 -4.72 2.16 -27.89
N PRO A 98 -6.04 2.37 -28.09
CA PRO A 98 -6.82 3.38 -27.37
C PRO A 98 -6.78 3.21 -25.85
N ASP A 99 -6.64 1.97 -25.37
CA ASP A 99 -6.53 1.65 -23.94
C ASP A 99 -5.07 1.58 -23.42
N GLN A 100 -4.07 2.08 -24.18
CA GLN A 100 -2.70 2.14 -23.69
C GLN A 100 -2.65 3.17 -22.53
N PRO A 101 -2.26 2.76 -21.31
CA PRO A 101 -2.16 3.71 -20.24
C PRO A 101 -1.02 4.71 -20.51
N GLU A 102 -1.27 6.00 -20.33
CA GLU A 102 -0.28 7.05 -20.57
C GLU A 102 0.99 6.84 -19.71
N TRP A 103 0.87 6.20 -18.54
CA TRP A 103 1.99 5.84 -17.69
C TRP A 103 2.90 4.74 -18.26
N LEU A 104 2.45 3.94 -19.23
CA LEU A 104 3.17 2.80 -19.82
C LEU A 104 4.07 3.23 -21.00
N SER A 105 3.74 4.32 -21.69
CA SER A 105 4.55 4.82 -22.82
C SER A 105 5.77 5.65 -22.39
N HIS A 106 5.80 6.14 -21.14
CA HIS A 106 6.88 6.99 -20.61
C HIS A 106 7.55 6.42 -19.35
N VAL A 107 7.50 5.10 -19.10
CA VAL A 107 8.07 4.50 -17.87
C VAL A 107 9.60 4.67 -17.84
N ASN A 108 10.05 5.86 -17.45
CA ASN A 108 11.43 6.12 -17.07
C ASN A 108 11.60 5.50 -15.68
N ALA A 109 12.64 4.68 -15.50
CA ALA A 109 12.96 4.04 -14.23
C ALA A 109 13.02 5.04 -13.05
N SER A 110 13.34 6.30 -13.33
CA SER A 110 13.28 7.42 -12.40
C SER A 110 11.86 7.81 -11.96
N VAL A 111 10.93 7.93 -12.91
CA VAL A 111 9.53 8.29 -12.64
C VAL A 111 8.81 7.17 -11.89
N LEU A 112 9.12 5.91 -12.20
CA LEU A 112 8.58 4.74 -11.50
C LEU A 112 8.97 4.74 -10.01
N LYS A 113 10.24 5.07 -9.70
CA LYS A 113 10.73 5.13 -8.31
C LYS A 113 10.05 6.23 -7.50
N VAL A 114 9.88 7.41 -8.09
CA VAL A 114 9.21 8.55 -7.42
C VAL A 114 7.73 8.25 -7.18
N LYS A 115 7.04 7.69 -8.18
CA LYS A 115 5.61 7.30 -8.04
C LYS A 115 5.41 6.23 -6.95
N LEU A 116 6.30 5.23 -6.89
CA LEU A 116 6.28 4.21 -5.84
C LEU A 116 6.49 4.84 -4.45
N ALA A 117 7.49 5.72 -4.31
CA ALA A 117 7.80 6.37 -3.04
C ALA A 117 6.64 7.25 -2.54
N MET A 118 6.01 8.04 -3.42
CA MET A 118 4.85 8.86 -3.06
C MET A 118 3.66 8.01 -2.63
N ALA A 119 3.39 6.91 -3.33
CA ALA A 119 2.31 6.00 -2.96
C ALA A 119 2.58 5.33 -1.60
N ILE A 120 3.81 4.88 -1.31
CA ILE A 120 4.19 4.33 0.00
C ILE A 120 4.03 5.37 1.13
N ILE A 121 4.43 6.62 0.91
CA ILE A 121 4.20 7.70 1.89
C ILE A 121 2.71 7.88 2.14
N GLY A 122 1.90 7.97 1.08
CA GLY A 122 0.44 8.07 1.20
C GLY A 122 -0.15 6.94 2.04
N ILE A 123 0.34 5.69 1.83
CA ILE A 123 -0.10 4.52 2.60
C ILE A 123 0.17 4.69 4.07
N SER A 124 1.40 5.08 4.37
CA SER A 124 1.85 5.29 5.73
C SER A 124 1.11 6.46 6.42
N SER A 125 0.77 7.54 5.69
CA SER A 125 0.02 8.68 6.24
C SER A 125 -1.40 8.33 6.64
N ILE A 126 -2.12 7.58 5.81
CA ILE A 126 -3.51 7.15 6.09
C ILE A 126 -3.57 6.22 7.29
N HIS A 127 -2.63 5.28 7.37
CA HIS A 127 -2.48 4.43 8.54
C HIS A 127 -2.17 5.24 9.80
N LEU A 128 -1.30 6.25 9.73
CA LEU A 128 -0.97 7.11 10.88
C LEU A 128 -2.19 7.89 11.35
N LEU A 129 -2.96 8.44 10.42
CA LEU A 129 -4.21 9.14 10.73
C LEU A 129 -5.20 8.21 11.44
N LYS A 130 -5.36 6.96 10.97
CA LYS A 130 -6.22 5.95 11.61
C LYS A 130 -5.77 5.68 13.05
N THR A 131 -4.49 5.39 13.22
CA THR A 131 -3.91 5.11 14.54
C THR A 131 -4.03 6.31 15.48
N PHE A 132 -3.89 7.54 14.97
CA PHE A 132 -4.02 8.77 15.76
C PHE A 132 -5.46 8.99 16.26
N ILE A 133 -6.46 8.79 15.39
CA ILE A 133 -7.88 8.86 15.78
C ILE A 133 -8.19 7.78 16.84
N GLU A 134 -7.67 6.57 16.67
CA GLU A 134 -7.82 5.49 17.65
C GLU A 134 -7.06 5.79 18.96
N ALA A 135 -5.89 6.44 18.89
CA ALA A 135 -5.09 6.81 20.05
C ALA A 135 -5.72 7.92 20.88
N GLY A 136 -6.51 8.83 20.29
CA GLY A 136 -7.30 9.81 21.05
C GLY A 136 -8.28 9.17 22.04
N THR A 137 -8.66 7.89 21.83
CA THR A 137 -9.44 7.13 22.82
C THR A 137 -8.60 6.60 23.99
N MET A 138 -7.27 6.60 23.92
CA MET A 138 -6.41 6.19 25.04
C MET A 138 -6.26 7.23 26.14
N ASP A 139 -6.42 8.51 25.82
CA ASP A 139 -6.39 9.58 26.81
C ASP A 139 -7.54 9.43 27.83
N ALA A 140 -8.56 8.62 27.50
CA ALA A 140 -9.59 8.19 28.44
C ALA A 140 -9.13 7.08 29.43
N GLY A 141 -7.84 6.69 29.40
CA GLY A 141 -7.22 5.78 30.38
C GLY A 141 -7.54 4.31 30.21
N LEU A 142 -7.92 3.86 29.00
CA LEU A 142 -8.33 2.47 28.78
C LEU A 142 -7.14 1.49 28.83
N PRO A 143 -7.30 0.32 29.47
CA PRO A 143 -6.29 -0.73 29.47
C PRO A 143 -6.11 -1.38 28.09
N LEU A 144 -4.96 -2.01 27.86
CA LEU A 144 -4.67 -2.75 26.62
C LEU A 144 -5.51 -4.03 26.53
N CYS A 145 -6.13 -4.27 25.37
CA CYS A 145 -6.92 -5.48 25.16
C CYS A 145 -6.05 -6.73 25.35
N GLY A 146 -6.54 -7.70 26.13
CA GLY A 146 -5.82 -8.93 26.45
C GLY A 146 -5.04 -8.90 27.76
N THR A 147 -4.98 -7.77 28.47
CA THR A 147 -4.45 -7.72 29.85
C THR A 147 -5.52 -8.08 30.88
N THR A 148 -5.09 -8.46 32.09
CA THR A 148 -5.99 -8.69 33.23
C THR A 148 -6.84 -7.47 33.55
N ASP A 149 -6.27 -6.28 33.43
CA ASP A 149 -6.96 -5.01 33.72
C ASP A 149 -8.07 -4.73 32.72
N ALA A 150 -7.88 -5.09 31.44
CA ALA A 150 -8.94 -5.00 30.43
C ALA A 150 -10.09 -5.97 30.68
N VAL A 151 -9.80 -7.19 31.17
CA VAL A 151 -10.84 -8.16 31.54
C VAL A 151 -11.62 -7.69 32.77
N LEU A 152 -10.94 -7.09 33.76
CA LEU A 152 -11.59 -6.52 34.95
C LEU A 152 -12.44 -5.30 34.58
N ALA A 153 -11.94 -4.40 33.75
CA ALA A 153 -12.70 -3.26 33.24
C ALA A 153 -13.93 -3.71 32.44
N ALA A 154 -13.80 -4.75 31.61
CA ALA A 154 -14.92 -5.31 30.85
C ALA A 154 -15.98 -5.97 31.75
N LYS A 155 -15.57 -6.68 32.80
CA LYS A 155 -16.50 -7.24 33.80
C LYS A 155 -17.23 -6.15 34.58
N ALA A 156 -16.52 -5.12 35.05
CA ALA A 156 -17.12 -3.99 35.73
C ALA A 156 -18.13 -3.24 34.84
N ALA A 157 -17.80 -3.05 33.56
CA ALA A 157 -18.71 -2.48 32.57
C ALA A 157 -19.96 -3.36 32.34
N ALA A 158 -19.81 -4.68 32.27
CA ALA A 158 -20.92 -5.62 32.10
C ALA A 158 -21.86 -5.65 33.32
N GLU A 159 -21.32 -5.56 34.54
CA GLU A 159 -22.10 -5.48 35.78
C GLU A 159 -22.90 -4.17 35.86
N LEU A 160 -22.35 -3.05 35.38
CA LEU A 160 -23.05 -1.77 35.31
C LEU A 160 -24.15 -1.76 34.23
N ALA A 161 -23.93 -2.45 33.12
CA ALA A 161 -24.91 -2.61 32.04
C ALA A 161 -26.12 -3.48 32.44
N ALA A 162 -25.95 -4.40 33.40
CA ALA A 162 -27.04 -5.25 33.90
C ALA A 162 -28.15 -4.45 34.63
N GLY A 163 -27.89 -3.19 35.03
CA GLY A 163 -28.86 -2.29 35.66
C GLY A 163 -29.53 -1.27 34.72
N ASN A 164 -29.01 -1.07 33.51
CA ASN A 164 -29.58 -0.19 32.49
C ASN A 164 -29.12 -0.65 31.09
N ALA A 165 -30.04 -1.23 30.31
CA ALA A 165 -29.78 -1.77 28.96
C ALA A 165 -29.33 -0.73 27.92
N ALA A 166 -29.32 0.56 28.28
CA ALA A 166 -28.91 1.66 27.42
C ALA A 166 -27.39 1.93 27.44
N MET A 167 -26.58 1.11 28.12
CA MET A 167 -25.13 1.24 28.06
C MET A 167 -24.61 0.78 26.70
N LEU A 168 -24.73 1.71 25.76
CA LEU A 168 -24.05 1.81 24.48
C LEU A 168 -22.65 1.20 24.57
N ALA A 169 -22.27 0.43 23.54
CA ALA A 169 -20.99 -0.24 23.34
C ALA A 169 -19.79 0.64 23.72
N THR A 170 -19.52 0.72 25.02
CA THR A 170 -18.44 1.51 25.58
C THR A 170 -17.23 0.65 25.34
N LYS A 171 -16.33 1.11 24.48
CA LYS A 171 -15.04 0.47 24.26
C LYS A 171 -14.38 0.34 25.65
N THR A 172 -14.02 -0.87 26.06
CA THR A 172 -13.47 -1.16 27.41
C THR A 172 -11.97 -1.38 27.41
N CYS A 173 -11.38 -1.51 26.23
CA CYS A 173 -9.95 -1.68 26.05
C CYS A 173 -9.50 -1.07 24.72
N THR A 174 -8.20 -0.82 24.60
CA THR A 174 -7.58 -0.33 23.38
C THR A 174 -6.56 -1.33 22.83
N THR A 175 -6.46 -1.45 21.51
CA THR A 175 -5.46 -2.29 20.83
C THR A 175 -4.24 -1.49 20.38
N THR A 176 -4.34 -0.17 20.42
CA THR A 176 -3.27 0.73 20.00
C THR A 176 -2.33 0.94 21.21
N THR A 177 -1.06 1.28 20.99
CA THR A 177 -0.13 1.62 22.09
C THR A 177 0.56 2.95 21.82
N THR A 178 0.91 3.72 22.86
CA THR A 178 1.73 4.94 22.72
C THR A 178 3.05 4.64 22.02
N THR A 179 3.71 3.54 22.41
CA THR A 179 4.95 3.09 21.76
C THR A 179 4.75 2.79 20.27
N GLY A 180 3.64 2.13 19.91
CA GLY A 180 3.28 1.86 18.52
C GLY A 180 3.06 3.14 17.70
N VAL A 181 2.33 4.11 18.25
CA VAL A 181 2.08 5.42 17.61
C VAL A 181 3.39 6.17 17.38
N ILE A 182 4.29 6.18 18.37
CA ILE A 182 5.61 6.83 18.25
C ILE A 182 6.42 6.18 17.13
N TRP A 183 6.58 4.85 17.14
CA TRP A 183 7.35 4.15 16.11
C TRP A 183 6.75 4.32 14.71
N GLN A 184 5.42 4.30 14.60
CA GLN A 184 4.74 4.56 13.33
C GLN A 184 5.02 5.98 12.81
N THR A 185 5.05 6.98 13.70
CA THR A 185 5.40 8.37 13.34
C THR A 185 6.86 8.48 12.90
N VAL A 186 7.78 7.82 13.60
CA VAL A 186 9.21 7.79 13.24
C VAL A 186 9.42 7.13 11.86
N ILE A 187 8.79 5.98 11.62
CA ILE A 187 8.86 5.27 10.34
C ILE A 187 8.28 6.13 9.21
N HIS A 188 7.16 6.81 9.46
CA HIS A 188 6.56 7.72 8.49
C HIS A 188 7.52 8.87 8.12
N GLY A 189 8.13 9.50 9.12
CA GLY A 189 9.17 10.52 8.91
C GLY A 189 10.34 10.00 8.08
N ALA A 190 10.79 8.76 8.35
CA ALA A 190 11.85 8.11 7.58
C ALA A 190 11.46 7.88 6.11
N PHE A 191 10.21 7.52 5.81
CA PHE A 191 9.72 7.39 4.43
C PHE A 191 9.68 8.73 3.70
N ILE A 192 9.24 9.80 4.37
CA ILE A 192 9.26 11.16 3.79
C ILE A 192 10.69 11.57 3.44
N LEU A 193 11.62 11.42 4.38
CA LEU A 193 13.04 11.72 4.15
C LEU A 193 13.61 10.88 2.99
N SER A 194 13.24 9.60 2.90
CA SER A 194 13.68 8.71 1.83
C SER A 194 13.17 9.18 0.46
N ALA A 195 11.91 9.59 0.36
CA ALA A 195 11.36 10.10 -0.91
C ALA A 195 11.99 11.41 -1.35
N ILE A 196 12.29 12.31 -0.41
CA ILE A 196 13.06 13.53 -0.68
C ILE A 196 14.45 13.16 -1.22
N GLY A 197 15.11 12.17 -0.60
CA GLY A 197 16.40 11.66 -1.07
C GLY A 197 16.34 11.08 -2.48
N ILE A 198 15.31 10.29 -2.80
CA ILE A 198 15.09 9.74 -4.15
C ILE A 198 14.87 10.87 -5.17
N ALA A 199 14.02 11.85 -4.85
CA ALA A 199 13.77 12.98 -5.74
C ALA A 199 15.03 13.85 -5.96
N TYR A 200 15.83 14.04 -4.90
CA TYR A 200 17.08 14.79 -4.98
C TYR A 200 18.13 14.07 -5.84
N THR A 201 18.35 12.78 -5.61
CA THR A 201 19.30 11.98 -6.40
C THR A 201 18.89 11.90 -7.86
N ASP A 202 17.60 11.77 -8.14
CA ASP A 202 17.09 11.77 -9.51
C ASP A 202 17.29 13.12 -10.21
N ARG A 203 17.02 14.24 -9.51
CA ARG A 203 17.32 15.59 -10.01
C ARG A 203 18.80 15.75 -10.32
N LEU A 204 19.69 15.27 -9.46
CA LEU A 204 21.14 15.35 -9.65
C LEU A 204 21.57 14.58 -10.91
N MET A 205 21.09 13.34 -11.06
CA MET A 205 21.37 12.51 -12.24
C MET A 205 20.90 13.17 -13.54
N ASN A 206 19.65 13.67 -13.57
CA ASN A 206 19.09 14.30 -14.76
C ASN A 206 19.81 15.62 -15.13
N THR A 207 20.25 16.37 -14.13
CA THR A 207 21.02 17.63 -14.34
C THR A 207 22.44 17.33 -14.88
N ALA A 208 23.08 16.25 -14.44
CA ALA A 208 24.39 15.84 -14.94
C ALA A 208 24.34 15.45 -16.43
N THR A 209 23.31 14.70 -16.85
CA THR A 209 23.08 14.36 -18.27
C THR A 209 22.82 15.58 -19.15
N ALA A 210 22.05 16.57 -18.66
CA ALA A 210 21.78 17.80 -19.41
C ALA A 210 23.04 18.67 -19.63
N LYS A 211 23.96 18.67 -18.67
CA LYS A 211 25.22 19.42 -18.76
C LYS A 211 26.22 18.76 -19.72
N ALA A 212 26.20 17.43 -19.83
CA ALA A 212 27.05 16.67 -20.75
C ALA A 212 26.64 16.82 -22.23
N HIS A 213 25.40 17.24 -22.52
CA HIS A 213 24.88 17.39 -23.88
C HIS A 213 24.95 18.82 -24.44
N LYS A 214 25.51 19.78 -23.70
CA LYS A 214 25.86 21.10 -24.27
C LYS A 214 27.16 20.95 -25.07
N PRO A 215 27.15 21.08 -26.41
CA PRO A 215 28.40 21.15 -27.16
C PRO A 215 29.17 22.38 -26.69
N ALA A 216 30.45 22.18 -26.39
CA ALA A 216 31.38 23.27 -26.15
C ALA A 216 31.43 24.12 -27.44
N HIS A 217 30.87 25.32 -27.38
CA HIS A 217 31.13 26.39 -28.33
C HIS A 217 32.34 27.18 -27.87
#